data_AF-A0A8T3WMR6-F1
#
_entry.id   AF-A0A8T3WMR6-F1
#
_cell.length_a   1.000
_cell.length_b   1.000
_cell.length_c   1.000
_cell.angle_alpha   90.00
_cell.angle_beta   90.00
_cell.angle_gamma   90.00
#
_symmetry.space_group_name_H-M   'P 1'
#
loop_
_entity.id
_entity.type
_entity.pdbx_description
1 polymer ?
#
loop_
_entity_poly.entity_id
_entity_poly.type
_entity_poly.pdbx_seq_one_letter_code
_entity_poly.pdbx_strand_id
1 'polypeptide(L)'
;MDDLSQRITYHEIATFNVAKILKEKGYQLADSDGVRVKEPNRDYIGILEPKRFLGLELSGIIMPASYIGTLLLNGQGATFDGKWILDVYGRNNVPKMTELMKELAQSHNVQVAITLASEKSKARTFL
;
A
#
# COMPACT_ATOMS: atom_id res chain seq x y z
N MET A 1 7.70 41.63 18.68
CA MET A 1 6.65 40.87 17.98
C MET A 1 7.26 39.52 17.69
N ASP A 2 6.97 38.52 18.52
CA ASP A 2 7.45 37.15 18.31
C ASP A 2 6.72 36.54 17.12
N ASP A 3 7.47 36.16 16.10
CA ASP A 3 6.96 35.49 14.91
C ASP A 3 6.64 34.03 15.24
N LEU A 4 5.37 33.75 15.53
CA LEU A 4 4.87 32.41 15.87
C LEU A 4 4.98 31.41 14.69
N SER A 5 5.36 31.85 13.50
CA SER A 5 5.46 31.02 12.30
C SER A 5 6.56 29.94 12.36
N GLN A 6 7.53 30.05 13.28
CA GLN A 6 8.62 29.08 13.44
C GLN A 6 8.31 27.91 14.41
N ARG A 7 7.12 27.85 15.02
CA ARG A 7 6.78 26.79 16.02
C ARG A 7 5.97 25.62 15.48
N ILE A 8 5.61 25.64 14.19
CA ILE A 8 4.78 24.60 13.58
C ILE A 8 5.58 23.93 12.48
N THR A 9 5.86 22.64 12.66
CA THR A 9 6.49 21.79 11.63
C THR A 9 5.43 20.88 11.03
N TYR A 10 5.25 20.96 9.71
CA TYR A 10 4.39 20.05 8.96
C TYR A 10 5.17 18.81 8.55
N HIS A 11 4.64 17.64 8.88
CA HIS A 11 5.17 16.35 8.43
C HIS A 11 4.03 15.54 7.81
N GLU A 12 4.17 15.19 6.54
CA GLU A 12 3.28 14.23 5.89
C GLU A 12 3.69 12.81 6.30
N ILE A 13 2.72 12.00 6.72
CA ILE A 13 3.00 10.60 7.06
C ILE A 13 3.33 9.82 5.79
N ALA A 14 4.33 8.95 5.85
CA ALA A 14 4.81 8.18 4.70
C ALA A 14 3.69 7.38 4.01
N THR A 15 2.65 6.97 4.75
CA THR A 15 1.54 6.20 4.19
C THR A 15 0.74 6.97 3.13
N PHE A 16 0.61 8.30 3.23
CA PHE A 16 -0.07 9.09 2.18
C PHE A 16 0.75 9.14 0.89
N ASN A 17 2.07 9.35 0.99
CA ASN A 17 2.95 9.36 -0.18
C ASN A 17 2.98 7.99 -0.87
N VAL A 18 3.16 6.91 -0.10
CA VAL A 18 3.12 5.55 -0.64
C VAL A 18 1.78 5.23 -1.29
N ALA A 19 0.66 5.62 -0.66
CA ALA A 19 -0.67 5.42 -1.22
C ALA A 19 -0.86 6.15 -2.56
N LYS A 20 -0.29 7.36 -2.70
CA LYS A 20 -0.31 8.10 -3.96
C LYS A 20 0.44 7.37 -5.06
N ILE A 21 1.67 6.92 -4.79
CA ILE A 21 2.50 6.17 -5.76
C ILE A 21 1.81 4.87 -6.19
N LEU A 22 1.20 4.15 -5.24
CA LEU A 22 0.43 2.94 -5.53
C LEU A 22 -0.73 3.21 -6.50
N LYS A 23 -1.50 4.26 -6.26
CA LYS A 23 -2.60 4.68 -7.14
C LYS A 23 -2.12 5.06 -8.54
N GLU A 24 -1.02 5.82 -8.64
CA GLU A 24 -0.40 6.21 -9.91
C GLU A 24 0.06 4.99 -10.73
N LYS A 25 0.50 3.92 -10.05
CA LYS A 25 0.84 2.63 -10.67
C LYS A 25 -0.37 1.74 -10.97
N GLY A 26 -1.59 2.22 -10.71
CA GLY A 26 -2.84 1.51 -10.99
C GLY A 26 -3.29 0.55 -9.89
N TYR A 27 -2.66 0.55 -8.72
CA TYR A 27 -3.14 -0.20 -7.55
C TYR A 27 -4.26 0.55 -6.83
N GLN A 28 -5.03 -0.20 -6.06
CA GLN A 28 -6.10 0.34 -5.22
C GLN A 28 -5.79 0.06 -3.76
N LEU A 29 -6.33 0.89 -2.87
CA LEU A 29 -6.10 0.75 -1.44
C LEU A 29 -7.16 -0.15 -0.81
N ALA A 30 -6.74 -0.91 0.18
CA ALA A 30 -7.62 -1.66 1.06
C ALA A 30 -7.23 -1.49 2.53
N ASP A 31 -8.13 -1.89 3.42
CA ASP A 31 -7.83 -2.14 4.81
C ASP A 31 -7.06 -3.47 5.01
N SER A 32 -6.92 -3.91 6.26
CA SER A 32 -6.24 -5.15 6.65
C SER A 32 -6.99 -6.41 6.21
N ASP A 33 -8.29 -6.29 5.99
CA ASP A 33 -9.18 -7.40 5.63
C ASP A 33 -9.40 -7.49 4.10
N GLY A 34 -8.82 -6.54 3.34
CA GLY A 34 -8.92 -6.50 1.89
C GLY A 34 -10.15 -5.74 1.38
N VAL A 35 -10.85 -4.99 2.25
CA VAL A 35 -11.95 -4.11 1.86
C VAL A 35 -11.39 -2.82 1.28
N ARG A 36 -11.90 -2.40 0.13
CA ARG A 36 -11.46 -1.20 -0.56
C ARG A 36 -11.68 0.06 0.28
N VAL A 37 -10.67 0.91 0.35
CA VAL A 37 -10.72 2.21 1.04
C VAL A 37 -10.27 3.35 0.12
N LYS A 38 -10.69 4.58 0.42
CA LYS A 38 -10.27 5.78 -0.33
C LYS A 38 -8.93 6.33 0.15
N GLU A 39 -8.68 6.22 1.44
CA GLU A 39 -7.52 6.77 2.14
C GLU A 39 -6.77 5.65 2.87
N PRO A 40 -5.44 5.73 2.99
CA PRO A 40 -4.66 4.75 3.72
C PRO A 40 -4.90 4.84 5.22
N ASN A 41 -4.65 3.75 5.94
CA ASN A 41 -4.46 3.82 7.37
C ASN A 41 -3.10 4.50 7.67
N ARG A 42 -2.97 5.11 8.85
CA ARG A 42 -1.71 5.72 9.30
C ARG A 42 -0.57 4.70 9.44
N ASP A 43 -0.92 3.45 9.70
CA ASP A 43 0.00 2.40 10.12
C ASP A 43 0.26 1.37 9.01
N TYR A 44 -0.72 1.19 8.11
CA TYR A 44 -0.64 0.19 7.06
C TYR A 44 -1.40 0.57 5.79
N ILE A 45 -1.11 -0.15 4.71
CA ILE A 45 -1.81 -0.05 3.43
C ILE A 45 -2.09 -1.45 2.90
N GLY A 46 -3.37 -1.80 2.74
CA GLY A 46 -3.76 -2.94 1.94
C GLY A 46 -3.64 -2.62 0.45
N ILE A 47 -3.11 -3.56 -0.34
CA ILE A 47 -2.82 -3.38 -1.77
C ILE A 47 -3.71 -4.30 -2.59
N LEU A 48 -4.58 -3.67 -3.38
CA LEU A 48 -5.47 -4.31 -4.33
C LEU A 48 -4.93 -4.14 -5.75
N GLU A 49 -4.84 -5.25 -6.48
CA GLU A 49 -4.57 -5.25 -7.92
C GLU A 49 -5.88 -5.39 -8.70
N PRO A 50 -6.27 -4.39 -9.51
CA PRO A 50 -7.41 -4.52 -10.40
C PRO A 50 -7.19 -5.64 -11.41
N LYS A 51 -8.20 -6.48 -11.64
CA LYS A 51 -8.18 -7.41 -12.76
C LYS A 51 -8.42 -6.61 -14.04
N ARG A 52 -7.42 -6.57 -14.92
CA ARG A 52 -7.57 -6.00 -16.27
C ARG A 52 -8.71 -6.74 -16.98
N PHE A 53 -9.82 -6.03 -17.24
CA PHE A 53 -10.85 -6.51 -18.15
C PHE A 53 -10.56 -5.89 -19.52
N LEU A 54 -10.45 -6.74 -20.55
CA LEU A 54 -10.24 -6.29 -21.92
C LEU A 54 -11.40 -5.36 -22.33
N GLY A 55 -11.09 -4.08 -22.53
CA GLY A 55 -11.80 -3.23 -23.50
C GLY A 55 -12.98 -2.38 -23.03
N LEU A 56 -13.26 -2.23 -21.73
CA LEU A 56 -14.40 -1.43 -21.27
C LEU A 56 -14.00 -0.49 -20.12
N GLU A 57 -13.81 0.80 -20.44
CA GLU A 57 -13.91 1.88 -19.45
C GLU A 57 -15.37 2.01 -19.03
N LEU A 58 -15.79 1.18 -18.07
CA LEU A 58 -17.11 1.32 -17.46
C LEU A 58 -16.98 2.28 -16.28
N SER A 59 -17.10 3.57 -16.59
CA SER A 59 -17.23 4.62 -15.59
C SER A 59 -18.38 4.25 -14.64
N GLY A 60 -18.06 4.08 -13.35
CA GLY A 60 -19.02 3.72 -12.30
C GLY A 60 -19.08 2.24 -11.91
N ILE A 61 -18.39 1.32 -12.59
CA ILE A 61 -18.33 -0.09 -12.17
C ILE A 61 -17.11 -0.34 -11.29
N ILE A 62 -17.34 -0.87 -10.09
CA ILE A 62 -16.28 -1.33 -9.20
C ILE A 62 -15.64 -2.56 -9.82
N MET A 63 -14.46 -2.37 -10.40
CA MET A 63 -13.72 -3.47 -11.01
C MET A 63 -13.30 -4.49 -9.96
N PRO A 64 -13.39 -5.80 -10.28
CA PRO A 64 -12.89 -6.84 -9.40
C PRO A 64 -11.39 -6.65 -9.20
N ALA A 65 -10.95 -6.69 -7.95
CA ALA A 65 -9.55 -6.61 -7.59
C ALA A 65 -9.14 -7.80 -6.71
N SER A 66 -7.84 -8.10 -6.70
CA SER A 66 -7.26 -9.14 -5.87
C SER A 66 -6.50 -8.50 -4.72
N TYR A 67 -6.66 -9.00 -3.50
CA TYR A 67 -5.87 -8.55 -2.36
C TYR A 67 -4.53 -9.28 -2.37
N ILE A 68 -3.48 -8.54 -2.73
CA ILE A 68 -2.16 -9.10 -3.06
C ILE A 68 -1.11 -8.78 -2.01
N GLY A 69 -1.38 -7.88 -1.07
CA GLY A 69 -0.51 -7.68 0.07
C GLY A 69 -0.95 -6.61 1.05
N THR A 70 -0.27 -6.57 2.18
CA THR A 70 -0.43 -5.58 3.24
C THR A 70 0.94 -5.00 3.57
N LEU A 71 1.11 -3.70 3.35
CA LEU A 71 2.33 -2.98 3.73
C LEU A 71 2.14 -2.39 5.13
N LEU A 72 3.05 -2.68 6.04
CA LEU A 72 3.11 -2.17 7.40
C LEU A 72 4.21 -1.10 7.46
N LEU A 73 3.83 0.14 7.79
CA LEU A 73 4.71 1.31 7.78
C LEU A 73 4.99 1.85 9.19
N ASN A 74 4.03 1.75 10.11
CA ASN A 74 4.15 2.11 11.53
C ASN A 74 3.27 1.17 12.37
N GLY A 75 3.65 0.84 13.61
CA GLY A 75 2.88 -0.04 14.50
C GLY A 75 3.68 -1.27 14.97
N GLN A 76 3.17 -2.03 15.95
CA GLN A 76 3.88 -3.05 16.77
C GLN A 76 4.69 -4.16 16.02
N GLY A 77 4.68 -4.20 14.68
CA GLY A 77 5.55 -5.05 13.86
C GLY A 77 6.56 -4.28 12.97
N ALA A 78 6.33 -3.01 12.66
CA ALA A 78 7.31 -2.12 12.02
C ALA A 78 8.17 -1.49 13.12
N THR A 79 9.34 -2.07 13.35
CA THR A 79 10.30 -1.51 14.31
C THR A 79 10.59 -0.06 13.95
N PHE A 80 10.70 0.78 14.97
CA PHE A 80 10.97 2.24 14.96
C PHE A 80 12.28 2.66 14.23
N ASP A 81 12.91 1.75 13.48
CA ASP A 81 14.21 1.83 12.81
C ASP A 81 14.09 1.95 11.28
N GLY A 82 12.95 2.42 10.74
CA GLY A 82 12.81 2.66 9.30
C GLY A 82 12.73 1.38 8.46
N LYS A 83 12.16 0.31 9.04
CA LYS A 83 11.93 -0.96 8.34
C LYS A 83 10.44 -1.18 8.10
N TRP A 84 10.04 -1.21 6.83
CA TRP A 84 8.69 -1.61 6.42
C TRP A 84 8.62 -3.12 6.26
N ILE A 85 7.41 -3.66 6.48
CA ILE A 85 7.13 -5.08 6.25
C ILE A 85 6.02 -5.18 5.22
N LEU A 86 6.26 -5.91 4.14
CA LEU A 86 5.24 -6.26 3.17
C LEU A 86 4.89 -7.74 3.31
N ASP A 87 3.66 -8.00 3.73
CA ASP A 87 3.05 -9.31 3.58
C ASP A 87 2.47 -9.44 2.18
N VAL A 88 2.88 -10.47 1.44
CA VAL A 88 2.42 -10.77 0.09
C VAL A 88 1.50 -11.98 0.12
N TYR A 89 0.34 -11.85 -0.53
CA TYR A 89 -0.60 -12.94 -0.73
C TYR A 89 -0.52 -13.41 -2.19
N GLY A 90 -0.22 -14.69 -2.39
CA GLY A 90 -0.01 -15.26 -3.71
C GLY A 90 1.47 -15.28 -4.08
N ARG A 91 2.07 -16.46 -4.20
CA ARG A 91 3.48 -16.63 -4.55
C ARG A 91 3.84 -15.96 -5.88
N ASN A 92 2.92 -16.01 -6.84
CA ASN A 92 3.06 -15.35 -8.14
C ASN A 92 3.13 -13.82 -8.05
N ASN A 93 2.68 -13.21 -6.95
CA ASN A 93 2.78 -11.76 -6.73
C ASN A 93 4.13 -11.34 -6.16
N VAL A 94 4.90 -12.25 -5.55
CA VAL A 94 6.17 -11.94 -4.87
C VAL A 94 7.16 -11.20 -5.78
N PRO A 95 7.41 -11.62 -7.05
CA PRO A 95 8.35 -10.90 -7.91
C PRO A 95 7.89 -9.46 -8.20
N LYS A 96 6.62 -9.28 -8.57
CA LYS A 96 6.04 -7.96 -8.86
C LYS A 96 6.05 -7.04 -7.64
N MET A 97 5.68 -7.58 -6.48
CA MET A 97 5.67 -6.84 -5.23
C MET A 97 7.08 -6.49 -4.76
N THR A 98 8.06 -7.36 -5.02
CA THR A 98 9.48 -7.06 -4.75
C THR A 98 9.96 -5.87 -5.56
N GLU A 99 9.68 -5.83 -6.86
CA GLU A 99 10.05 -4.69 -7.70
C GLU A 99 9.36 -3.40 -7.26
N LEU A 100 8.04 -3.46 -6.96
CA LEU A 100 7.30 -2.33 -6.43
C LEU A 100 7.91 -1.79 -5.13
N MET A 101 8.31 -2.68 -4.22
CA MET A 101 8.92 -2.28 -2.95
C MET A 101 10.33 -1.74 -3.11
N LYS A 102 11.12 -2.22 -4.08
CA LYS A 102 12.45 -1.64 -4.37
C LYS A 102 12.34 -0.17 -4.75
N GLU A 103 11.39 0.17 -5.63
CA GLU A 103 11.17 1.56 -6.03
C GLU A 103 10.70 2.44 -4.86
N LEU A 104 9.78 1.93 -4.03
CA LEU A 104 9.29 2.63 -2.85
C LEU A 104 10.38 2.79 -1.77
N ALA A 105 11.18 1.75 -1.54
CA ALA A 105 12.29 1.75 -0.60
C ALA A 105 13.34 2.79 -0.95
N GLN A 106 13.71 2.87 -2.24
CA GLN A 106 14.68 3.84 -2.74
C GLN A 106 14.19 5.28 -2.58
N SER A 107 12.92 5.55 -2.90
CA SER A 107 12.36 6.90 -2.80
C SER A 107 12.20 7.40 -1.36
N HIS A 108 12.09 6.49 -0.38
CA HIS A 108 11.88 6.83 1.03
C HIS A 108 13.10 6.56 1.91
N ASN A 109 14.19 6.03 1.34
CA ASN A 109 15.40 5.61 2.07
C ASN A 109 15.09 4.68 3.26
N VAL A 110 14.23 3.69 3.03
CA VAL A 110 13.79 2.70 4.04
C VAL A 110 14.20 1.29 3.65
N GLN A 111 14.35 0.41 4.65
CA GLN A 111 14.50 -1.02 4.40
C GLN A 111 13.13 -1.67 4.32
N VAL A 112 12.96 -2.68 3.46
CA VAL A 112 11.70 -3.42 3.35
C VAL A 112 11.97 -4.92 3.50
N ALA A 113 11.29 -5.56 4.45
CA ALA A 113 11.20 -7.01 4.53
C ALA A 113 9.95 -7.49 3.79
N ILE A 114 10.08 -8.54 2.98
CA ILE A 114 8.98 -9.12 2.21
C ILE A 114 8.74 -10.53 2.71
N THR A 115 7.50 -10.80 3.12
CA THR A 115 7.06 -12.10 3.65
C THR A 115 5.99 -12.67 2.73
N LEU A 116 6.10 -13.93 2.34
CA LEU A 116 4.99 -14.64 1.69
C LEU A 116 4.00 -15.09 2.77
N ALA A 117 2.94 -14.33 2.98
CA ALA A 117 1.94 -14.60 4.01
C ALA A 117 0.92 -15.68 3.62
N SER A 118 0.76 -15.95 2.32
CA SER A 118 -0.10 -17.03 1.81
C SER A 118 0.32 -17.44 0.40
N GLU A 119 0.25 -18.73 0.08
CA GLU A 119 0.49 -19.26 -1.27
C GLU A 119 -0.46 -18.69 -2.33
N LYS A 120 -1.68 -18.31 -1.92
CA LYS A 120 -2.73 -17.77 -2.79
C LYS A 120 -3.09 -16.35 -2.40
N SER A 121 -3.44 -15.52 -3.38
CA SER A 121 -4.05 -14.21 -3.14
C SER A 121 -5.35 -14.37 -2.34
N LYS A 122 -5.65 -13.43 -1.44
CA LYS A 122 -6.96 -13.37 -0.81
C LYS A 122 -7.95 -12.82 -1.85
N ALA A 123 -8.95 -13.62 -2.20
CA ALA A 123 -9.97 -13.23 -3.17
C ALA A 123 -11.26 -12.80 -2.47
N ARG A 124 -11.77 -11.64 -2.94
CA ARG A 124 -13.11 -11.06 -2.75
C ARG A 124 -13.37 -10.30 -1.46
N THR A 125 -13.42 -8.98 -1.59
CA THR A 125 -14.49 -8.20 -0.95
C THR A 125 -15.13 -7.29 -1.99
N PHE A 126 -16.37 -7.61 -2.36
CA PHE A 126 -17.27 -6.70 -3.08
C PHE A 126 -17.87 -5.77 -2.04
N LEU A 127 -17.55 -4.49 -2.11
CA LEU A 127 -18.38 -3.40 -1.60
C LEU A 127 -18.28 -2.25 -2.59
#